data_AF-A0A820N4Q3-F1
#
_entry.id   AF-A0A820N4Q3-F1
#
_cell.length_a   1.000
_cell.length_b   1.000
_cell.length_c   1.000
_cell.angle_alpha   90.00
_cell.angle_beta   90.00
_cell.angle_gamma   90.00
#
_symmetry.space_group_name_H-M   'P 1'
#
loop_
_entity.id
_entity.type
_entity.pdbx_description
1 polymer ?
#
loop_
_entity_poly.entity_id
_entity_poly.type
_entity_poly.pdbx_seq_one_letter_code
_entity_poly.pdbx_strand_id
1 'polypeptide(L)'
;SEDNDNNIEQWIDDNIKIVCEHIYFDENNITMNATANFTLGEVYYNRSISIIEQRLARGGRRLGVLLNQLAKTRPQKSSDQKNKLSSSTIALIVILVVEGILAIAVGIIFFIRYKKRSLEPNSFALSSTKE
;
A
#
# COMPACT_ATOMS: atom_id res chain seq x y z
N SER A 1 -1.85 14.55 31.07
CA SER A 1 -3.01 15.21 30.46
C SER A 1 -3.19 14.66 29.05
N GLU A 2 -4.03 13.64 28.92
CA GLU A 2 -4.17 12.83 27.69
C GLU A 2 -5.45 13.14 26.91
N ASP A 3 -6.30 14.02 27.44
CA ASP A 3 -7.65 14.33 26.94
C ASP A 3 -7.71 15.29 25.75
N ASN A 4 -6.57 15.83 25.30
CA ASN A 4 -6.59 16.97 24.37
C ASN A 4 -6.09 16.67 22.95
N ASP A 5 -5.79 15.41 22.66
CA ASP A 5 -5.34 14.97 21.35
C ASP A 5 -6.51 14.75 20.36
N ASN A 6 -7.73 15.23 20.66
CA ASN A 6 -8.88 15.13 19.76
C ASN A 6 -9.41 16.49 19.29
N ASN A 7 -8.98 17.59 19.91
CA ASN A 7 -9.46 18.92 19.58
C ASN A 7 -8.56 19.59 18.53
N ILE A 8 -9.05 19.64 17.29
CA ILE A 8 -8.34 20.24 16.15
C ILE A 8 -8.11 21.74 16.36
N GLU A 9 -9.07 22.46 16.95
CA GLU A 9 -8.94 23.91 17.20
C GLU A 9 -7.77 24.19 18.13
N GLN A 10 -7.64 23.38 19.18
CA GLN A 10 -6.50 23.50 20.10
C GLN A 10 -5.16 23.16 19.43
N TRP A 11 -5.14 22.28 18.43
CA TRP A 11 -3.93 22.04 17.66
C TRP A 11 -3.52 23.25 16.85
N ILE A 12 -4.49 23.96 16.28
CA ILE A 12 -4.26 25.17 15.50
C ILE A 12 -3.67 26.25 16.42
N ASP A 13 -4.32 26.50 17.56
CA ASP A 13 -3.85 27.49 18.55
C ASP A 13 -2.44 27.18 19.06
N ASP A 14 -2.17 25.91 19.41
CA ASP A 14 -0.85 25.45 19.83
C ASP A 14 0.22 25.71 18.75
N ASN A 15 -0.12 25.56 17.47
CA ASN A 15 0.82 25.78 16.37
C ASN A 15 1.04 27.27 16.13
N ILE A 16 -0.03 28.08 16.10
CA ILE A 16 0.06 29.53 15.93
C ILE A 16 0.95 30.13 17.03
N LYS A 17 0.73 29.74 18.28
CA LYS A 17 1.53 30.22 19.42
C LYS A 17 3.02 29.94 19.21
N ILE A 18 3.39 28.73 18.81
CA ILE A 18 4.81 28.39 18.60
C ILE A 18 5.41 29.12 17.42
N VAL A 19 4.69 29.24 16.31
CA VAL A 19 5.18 29.97 15.13
C VAL A 19 5.45 31.43 15.52
N CYS A 20 4.53 32.06 16.24
CA CYS A 20 4.69 33.40 16.75
C CYS A 20 5.88 33.52 17.71
N GLU A 21 6.06 32.58 18.64
CA GLU A 21 7.12 32.66 19.65
C GLU A 21 8.53 32.29 19.13
N HIS A 22 8.64 31.41 18.12
CA HIS A 22 9.93 30.77 17.79
C HIS A 22 10.39 30.96 16.34
N ILE A 23 9.46 31.17 15.41
CA ILE A 23 9.76 31.17 13.96
C ILE A 23 9.94 32.59 13.43
N TYR A 24 9.11 33.54 13.89
CA TYR A 24 9.17 34.92 13.39
C TYR A 24 10.19 35.82 14.10
N PHE A 25 10.97 35.29 15.04
CA PHE A 25 11.99 36.07 15.76
C PHE A 25 13.40 35.61 15.39
N ASP A 26 14.30 36.57 15.17
CA ASP A 26 15.71 36.32 14.93
C ASP A 26 16.49 35.98 16.23
N GLU A 27 17.81 35.96 16.17
CA GLU A 27 18.70 35.69 17.31
C GLU A 27 18.67 36.81 18.36
N ASN A 28 18.27 38.03 17.96
CA ASN A 28 18.17 39.22 18.81
C ASN A 28 16.74 39.50 19.28
N ASN A 29 15.82 38.55 19.09
CA ASN A 29 14.40 38.67 19.42
C ASN A 29 13.68 39.80 18.66
N ILE A 30 14.15 40.11 17.45
CA ILE A 30 13.55 41.08 16.53
C ILE A 30 12.70 40.32 15.51
N THR A 31 11.55 40.87 15.17
CA THR A 31 10.67 40.28 14.15
C THR A 31 11.38 40.19 12.80
N MET A 32 11.55 38.97 12.30
CA MET A 32 12.18 38.71 11.01
C MET A 32 11.33 39.31 9.89
N ASN A 33 11.95 40.17 9.08
CA ASN A 33 11.36 40.62 7.84
C ASN A 33 11.57 39.54 6.77
N ALA A 34 10.54 38.74 6.51
CA ALA A 34 10.58 37.66 5.52
C ALA A 34 10.88 38.14 4.07
N THR A 35 10.85 39.46 3.83
CA THR A 35 11.13 40.10 2.54
C THR A 35 12.60 40.50 2.38
N ALA A 36 13.38 40.55 3.47
CA ALA A 36 14.80 40.86 3.42
C ALA A 36 15.60 39.59 3.14
N ASN A 37 16.76 39.69 2.48
CA ASN A 37 17.70 38.57 2.35
C ASN A 37 18.26 38.22 3.74
N PHE A 38 17.53 37.41 4.52
CA PHE A 38 17.99 36.88 5.79
C PHE A 38 18.60 35.50 5.56
N THR A 39 19.79 35.27 6.11
CA THR A 39 20.43 33.95 6.11
C THR A 39 20.21 33.33 7.47
N LEU A 40 19.44 32.23 7.52
CA LEU A 40 19.27 31.46 8.75
C LEU A 40 20.55 30.68 9.01
N GLY A 41 21.26 31.07 10.06
CA GLY A 41 22.51 30.44 10.48
C GLY A 41 22.30 29.20 11.34
N GLU A 42 23.43 28.65 11.80
CA GLU A 42 23.50 27.47 12.66
C GLU A 42 22.78 27.67 14.01
N VAL A 43 22.77 28.88 14.55
CA VAL A 43 22.09 29.21 15.82
C VAL A 43 20.57 29.05 15.68
N TYR A 44 19.98 29.54 14.58
CA TYR A 44 18.57 29.32 14.30
C TYR A 44 18.24 27.83 14.12
N TYR A 45 19.12 27.09 13.42
CA TYR A 45 18.96 25.65 13.24
C TYR A 45 18.96 24.90 14.58
N ASN A 46 19.98 25.12 15.42
CA ASN A 46 20.11 24.45 16.71
C ASN A 46 18.97 24.79 17.68
N ARG A 47 18.44 26.02 17.62
CA ARG A 47 17.24 26.41 18.39
C ARG A 47 15.99 25.71 17.88
N SER A 48 15.80 25.68 16.56
CA SER A 48 14.54 25.25 15.94
C SER A 48 14.42 23.74 15.81
N ILE A 49 15.52 23.00 15.71
CA ILE A 49 15.50 21.55 15.45
C ILE A 49 14.75 20.78 16.54
N SER A 50 14.99 21.10 17.82
CA SER A 50 14.31 20.45 18.95
C SER A 50 12.79 20.67 18.93
N ILE A 51 12.36 21.87 18.56
CA ILE A 51 10.94 22.24 18.46
C ILE A 51 10.28 21.50 17.29
N ILE A 52 10.98 21.41 16.16
CA ILE A 52 10.51 20.70 14.96
C ILE A 52 10.37 19.21 15.27
N GLU A 53 11.36 18.59 15.92
CA GLU A 53 11.33 17.18 16.31
C GLU A 53 10.17 16.87 17.26
N GLN A 54 9.98 17.72 18.29
CA GLN A 54 8.86 17.57 19.22
C GLN A 54 7.51 17.64 18.50
N ARG A 55 7.38 18.56 17.54
CA ARG A 55 6.15 18.74 16.75
C ARG A 55 5.90 17.57 15.81
N LEU A 56 6.94 17.03 15.19
CA LEU A 56 6.86 15.86 14.33
C LEU A 56 6.37 14.64 15.12
N ALA A 57 6.95 14.39 16.29
CA ALA A 57 6.52 13.29 17.18
C ALA A 57 5.07 13.46 17.62
N ARG A 58 4.67 14.68 18.00
CA ARG A 58 3.28 15.00 18.39
C ARG A 58 2.30 14.83 17.24
N GLY A 59 2.68 15.24 16.03
CA GLY A 59 1.91 15.03 14.81
C GLY A 59 1.68 13.54 14.52
N GLY A 60 2.74 12.72 14.63
CA GLY A 60 2.66 11.27 14.48
C GLY A 60 1.70 10.61 15.50
N ARG A 61 1.79 11.01 16.77
CA ARG A 61 0.87 10.54 17.83
C ARG A 61 -0.59 10.89 17.51
N ARG A 62 -0.86 12.15 17.15
CA ARG A 62 -2.21 12.63 16.79
C ARG A 62 -2.80 11.89 15.60
N LEU A 63 -1.98 11.67 14.56
CA LEU A 63 -2.39 10.87 13.40
C LEU A 63 -2.75 9.43 13.82
N GLY A 64 -1.94 8.80 14.68
CA GLY A 64 -2.22 7.47 15.22
C GLY A 64 -3.56 7.41 15.97
N VAL A 65 -3.88 8.43 16.77
CA VAL A 65 -5.18 8.54 17.47
C VAL A 65 -6.34 8.62 16.47
N LEU A 66 -6.24 9.49 15.46
CA LEU A 66 -7.28 9.63 14.43
C LEU A 66 -7.48 8.35 13.62
N LEU A 67 -6.40 7.66 13.24
CA LEU A 67 -6.47 6.38 12.53
C LEU A 67 -7.10 5.29 13.41
N ASN A 68 -6.76 5.24 14.70
CA ASN A 68 -7.36 4.31 15.65
C ASN A 68 -8.86 4.60 15.85
N GLN A 69 -9.26 5.87 15.89
CA GLN A 69 -10.67 6.25 15.92
C GLN A 69 -11.37 5.79 14.65
N LEU A 70 -10.83 6.12 13.48
CA LEU A 70 -11.40 5.74 12.18
C LEU A 70 -11.54 4.21 12.04
N ALA A 71 -10.58 3.45 12.55
CA ALA A 71 -10.64 1.99 12.57
C ALA A 71 -11.79 1.47 13.46
N LYS A 72 -12.09 2.15 14.58
CA LYS A 72 -13.20 1.82 15.49
C LYS A 72 -14.57 2.28 14.98
N THR A 73 -14.67 3.46 14.36
CA THR A 73 -15.93 3.98 13.80
C THR A 73 -16.26 3.41 12.43
N ARG A 74 -15.35 2.65 11.81
CA ARG A 74 -15.71 1.84 10.64
C ARG A 74 -16.84 0.92 11.07
N PRO A 75 -18.05 1.00 10.47
CA PRO A 75 -19.12 0.10 10.83
C PRO A 75 -18.55 -1.30 10.64
N GLN A 76 -18.51 -2.05 11.74
CA GLN A 76 -18.23 -3.47 11.73
C GLN A 76 -19.29 -4.04 10.81
N LYS A 77 -18.91 -4.24 9.54
CA LYS A 77 -19.76 -4.80 8.51
C LYS A 77 -20.26 -6.08 9.14
N SER A 78 -21.53 -6.07 9.53
CA SER A 78 -22.11 -7.05 10.41
C SER A 78 -21.66 -8.41 9.90
N SER A 79 -20.91 -9.10 10.75
CA SER A 79 -20.55 -10.50 10.61
C SER A 79 -21.82 -11.33 10.83
N ASP A 80 -22.82 -11.08 9.99
CA ASP A 80 -24.02 -11.86 9.80
C ASP A 80 -24.26 -12.11 8.30
N GLN A 81 -23.21 -11.94 7.50
CA GLN A 81 -23.17 -12.44 6.13
C GLN A 81 -22.64 -13.88 6.18
N LYS A 82 -23.52 -14.82 6.56
CA LYS A 82 -23.43 -16.25 6.23
C LYS A 82 -22.77 -16.42 4.86
N ASN A 83 -21.50 -16.83 4.83
CA ASN A 83 -20.74 -17.45 3.75
C ASN A 83 -21.30 -17.30 2.31
N LYS A 84 -21.68 -16.09 1.89
CA LYS A 84 -22.01 -15.81 0.50
C LYS A 84 -20.73 -15.31 -0.10
N LEU A 85 -19.96 -16.26 -0.65
CA LEU A 85 -18.87 -15.98 -1.57
C LEU A 85 -19.30 -14.82 -2.47
N SER A 86 -18.49 -13.76 -2.50
CA SER A 86 -18.76 -12.59 -3.34
C SER A 86 -19.03 -13.08 -4.77
N SER A 87 -20.06 -12.57 -5.42
CA SER A 87 -20.44 -12.96 -6.80
C SER A 87 -19.23 -12.92 -7.76
N SER A 88 -18.33 -11.97 -7.54
CA SER A 88 -17.07 -11.85 -8.27
C SER A 88 -16.13 -13.06 -8.04
N THR A 89 -16.03 -13.56 -6.81
CA THR A 89 -15.22 -14.74 -6.49
C THR A 89 -15.81 -16.01 -7.12
N ILE A 90 -17.13 -16.15 -7.13
CA ILE A 90 -17.81 -17.29 -7.78
C ILE A 90 -17.54 -17.25 -9.29
N ALA A 91 -17.65 -16.07 -9.92
CA ALA A 91 -17.37 -15.91 -11.35
C ALA A 91 -15.92 -16.30 -11.71
N LEU A 92 -14.94 -15.88 -10.90
CA LEU A 92 -13.53 -16.25 -11.12
C LEU A 92 -13.30 -17.76 -10.99
N ILE A 93 -13.92 -18.41 -9.99
CA ILE A 93 -13.81 -19.86 -9.82
C ILE A 93 -14.38 -20.59 -11.05
N VAL A 94 -15.53 -20.16 -11.55
CA VAL A 94 -16.14 -20.77 -12.74
C VAL A 94 -15.25 -20.62 -13.97
N ILE A 95 -14.67 -19.44 -14.20
CA ILE A 95 -13.76 -19.19 -15.32
C ILE A 95 -12.52 -20.10 -15.23
N LEU A 96 -11.89 -20.18 -14.05
CA LEU A 96 -10.70 -21.01 -13.84
C LEU A 96 -10.99 -22.50 -14.04
N VAL A 97 -12.16 -22.98 -13.60
CA VAL A 97 -12.57 -24.38 -13.80
C VAL A 97 -12.79 -24.68 -15.29
N VAL A 98 -13.42 -23.77 -16.03
CA VAL A 98 -13.66 -23.94 -17.47
C VAL A 98 -12.32 -23.95 -18.24
N GLU A 99 -11.42 -23.01 -17.96
CA GLU A 99 -10.10 -22.98 -18.59
C GLU A 99 -9.27 -24.24 -18.26
N GLY A 100 -9.32 -24.69 -17.00
CA GLY A 100 -8.65 -25.93 -16.59
C GLY A 100 -9.15 -27.17 -17.34
N ILE A 101 -10.47 -27.32 -17.50
CA ILE A 101 -11.06 -28.43 -18.25
C ILE A 101 -10.64 -28.38 -19.73
N LEU A 102 -10.66 -27.19 -20.35
CA LEU A 102 -10.22 -27.01 -21.74
C LEU A 102 -8.74 -27.39 -21.93
N ALA A 103 -7.86 -26.96 -21.01
CA ALA A 103 -6.45 -27.29 -21.06
C ALA A 103 -6.20 -28.80 -20.92
N ILE A 104 -6.92 -29.48 -20.01
CA ILE A 104 -6.84 -30.93 -19.84
C ILE A 104 -7.32 -31.65 -21.11
N ALA A 105 -8.43 -31.23 -21.69
CA ALA A 105 -8.95 -31.83 -22.92
C ALA A 105 -7.97 -31.72 -24.10
N VAL A 106 -7.37 -30.54 -24.28
CA VAL A 106 -6.33 -30.32 -25.31
C VAL A 106 -5.10 -31.17 -25.03
N GLY A 107 -4.66 -31.26 -23.77
CA GLY A 107 -3.55 -32.11 -23.34
C GLY A 107 -3.78 -33.59 -23.64
N ILE A 108 -4.99 -34.10 -23.37
CA ILE A 108 -5.37 -35.49 -23.67
C ILE A 108 -5.36 -35.74 -25.18
N ILE A 109 -5.94 -34.83 -25.98
CA ILE A 109 -5.93 -34.95 -27.45
C ILE A 109 -4.50 -34.98 -27.99
N PHE A 110 -3.63 -34.11 -27.47
CA PHE A 110 -2.22 -34.07 -27.87
C PHE A 110 -1.49 -35.35 -27.45
N PHE A 111 -1.72 -35.85 -26.24
CA PHE A 111 -1.14 -37.09 -25.74
C PHE A 111 -1.56 -38.31 -26.57
N ILE A 112 -2.84 -38.43 -26.93
CA ILE A 112 -3.33 -39.52 -27.80
C ILE A 112 -2.68 -39.43 -29.19
N ARG A 113 -2.58 -38.24 -29.77
CA ARG A 113 -1.91 -38.06 -31.08
C ARG A 113 -0.42 -38.37 -31.03
N TYR A 114 0.25 -37.97 -29.95
CA TYR A 114 1.66 -38.26 -29.74
C TYR A 114 1.89 -39.77 -29.59
N LYS A 115 1.08 -40.43 -28.75
CA LYS A 115 1.12 -41.89 -28.57
C LYS A 115 0.84 -42.63 -29.89
N LYS A 116 -0.13 -42.17 -30.69
CA LYS A 116 -0.42 -42.77 -32.00
C LYS A 116 0.76 -42.66 -32.97
N ARG A 117 1.43 -41.49 -33.06
CA ARG A 117 2.65 -41.32 -33.88
C ARG A 117 3.82 -42.16 -33.40
N SER A 118 3.95 -42.40 -32.09
CA SER A 118 5.01 -43.25 -31.54
C SER A 118 4.79 -44.75 -31.81
N LEU A 119 3.56 -45.16 -32.14
CA LEU A 119 3.17 -46.56 -32.42
C LEU A 119 3.14 -46.92 -33.91
N GLU A 120 3.44 -45.98 -34.81
CA GLU A 120 3.90 -46.28 -36.17
C GLU A 120 5.44 -46.22 -36.20
N PRO A 121 6.17 -47.25 -35.75
CA PRO A 121 7.56 -47.40 -36.15
C PRO A 121 7.57 -47.66 -37.66
N ASN A 122 8.35 -46.87 -38.39
CA ASN A 122 8.59 -47.02 -39.83
C ASN A 122 8.91 -48.48 -40.20
N SER A 123 7.90 -49.25 -40.61
CA SER A 123 8.09 -50.54 -41.26
C SER A 123 8.36 -50.31 -42.75
N PHE A 124 9.42 -49.57 -43.09
CA PHE A 124 9.85 -49.40 -44.48
C PHE A 124 11.33 -49.04 -44.54
N ALA A 125 12.19 -49.99 -44.19
CA ALA A 125 13.56 -50.08 -44.72
C ALA A 125 14.22 -51.39 -44.25
N LEU A 126 13.74 -52.55 -44.70
CA LEU A 126 14.61 -53.69 -44.97
C LEU A 126 13.86 -54.77 -45.78
N SER A 127 14.08 -54.75 -47.10
CA SER A 127 14.03 -55.93 -47.96
C SER A 127 14.79 -55.56 -49.23
N SER A 128 16.09 -55.86 -49.24
CA SER A 128 16.66 -56.93 -50.08
C SER A 128 16.69 -56.51 -51.55
N THR A 129 17.82 -56.01 -52.06
CA THR A 129 18.88 -56.87 -52.63
C THR A 129 18.29 -58.04 -53.43
N LYS A 130 18.25 -57.89 -54.75
CA LYS A 130 18.52 -58.95 -55.73
C LYS A 130 19.09 -58.27 -56.99
N GLU A 131 20.38 -58.48 -57.18
CA GLU A 131 20.97 -58.69 -58.52
C GLU A 131 20.29 -59.89 -59.21
#